data_AF-A0A218W4N3-F1
#
_entry.id   AF-A0A218W4N3-F1
#
_cell.length_a   1.000
_cell.length_b   1.000
_cell.length_c   1.000
_cell.angle_alpha   90.00
_cell.angle_beta   90.00
_cell.angle_gamma   90.00
#
_symmetry.space_group_name_H-M   'P 1'
#
loop_
_entity.id
_entity.type
_entity.pdbx_description
1 polymer ?
#
loop_
_entity_poly.entity_id
_entity_poly.type
_entity_poly.pdbx_seq_one_letter_code
_entity_poly.pdbx_strand_id
1 'polypeptide(L)'
;MTINVIDTPGLFDISTGIDFVGKEIVRCIDLAKDGIHAVLVVFSVRTHFLEEEEAALHSLRTLFGSKIINYMIVVFTGGDELEDNDETLEDYLGRDCPQPLKVTFASLYLCAVGYT
;
A
#
# COMPACT_ATOMS: atom_id res chain seq x y z
N MET A 1 10.80 -23.05 -3.87
CA MET A 1 10.21 -21.79 -4.35
C MET A 1 10.82 -20.69 -3.51
N THR A 2 11.41 -19.68 -4.14
CA THR A 2 12.05 -18.55 -3.44
C THR A 2 11.16 -17.34 -3.62
N ILE A 3 10.85 -16.63 -2.54
CA ILE A 3 10.11 -15.37 -2.57
C ILE A 3 11.12 -14.26 -2.27
N ASN A 4 11.24 -13.30 -3.18
CA ASN A 4 12.07 -12.12 -3.00
C ASN A 4 11.18 -10.95 -2.60
N VAL A 5 11.48 -10.30 -1.49
CA VAL A 5 10.75 -9.12 -0.99
C VAL A 5 11.68 -7.93 -1.07
N ILE A 6 11.19 -6.85 -1.67
CA ILE A 6 11.90 -5.58 -1.78
C ILE A 6 11.19 -4.60 -0.86
N ASP A 7 11.88 -4.16 0.19
CA ASP A 7 11.39 -3.08 1.04
C ASP A 7 11.83 -1.72 0.49
N THR A 8 10.91 -0.77 0.45
CA THR A 8 11.03 0.53 -0.22
C THR A 8 10.75 1.68 0.75
N PRO A 9 11.62 1.89 1.76
CA PRO A 9 11.41 2.93 2.75
C PRO A 9 11.48 4.33 2.12
N GLY A 10 10.51 5.18 2.44
CA GLY A 10 10.51 6.60 2.03
C GLY A 10 10.22 6.85 0.55
N LEU A 11 9.86 5.83 -0.25
CA LEU A 11 9.60 5.98 -1.69
C LEU A 11 8.48 7.00 -2.01
N PHE A 12 7.55 7.18 -1.10
CA PHE A 12 6.39 8.08 -1.24
C PHE A 12 6.43 9.26 -0.26
N ASP A 13 7.49 9.37 0.52
CA ASP A 13 7.65 10.43 1.49
C ASP A 13 8.23 11.66 0.79
N ILE A 14 7.39 12.68 0.59
CA ILE A 14 7.72 13.92 -0.14
C ILE A 14 8.80 14.72 0.62
N SER A 15 9.00 14.44 1.91
CA SER A 15 10.09 15.05 2.70
C SER A 15 11.48 14.50 2.30
N THR A 16 11.52 13.33 1.65
CA THR A 16 12.74 12.77 1.09
C THR A 16 13.01 13.44 -0.25
N GLY A 17 14.14 14.13 -0.38
CA GLY A 17 14.43 14.93 -1.57
C GLY A 17 14.31 14.13 -2.88
N ILE A 18 13.93 14.81 -3.98
CA ILE A 18 13.67 14.23 -5.31
C ILE A 18 14.78 13.26 -5.78
N ASP A 19 16.04 13.55 -5.45
CA ASP A 19 17.19 12.70 -5.80
C ASP A 19 17.19 11.33 -5.08
N PHE A 20 16.65 11.26 -3.85
CA PHE A 20 16.51 10.01 -3.11
C PHE A 20 15.40 9.15 -3.71
N VAL A 21 14.23 9.74 -3.94
CA VAL A 21 13.08 9.07 -4.56
C VAL A 21 13.44 8.50 -5.93
N GLY A 22 14.12 9.29 -6.78
CA GLY A 22 14.58 8.83 -8.09
C GLY A 22 15.53 7.62 -8.04
N LYS A 23 16.46 7.59 -7.07
CA LYS A 23 17.37 6.46 -6.87
C LYS A 23 16.64 5.20 -6.41
N GLU A 24 15.70 5.34 -5.49
CA GLU A 24 14.92 4.21 -5.00
C GLU A 24 14.00 3.63 -6.10
N ILE A 25 13.46 4.48 -6.98
CA ILE A 25 12.72 4.03 -8.18
C ILE A 25 13.63 3.20 -9.09
N VAL A 26 14.81 3.71 -9.44
CA VAL A 26 15.75 2.99 -10.30
C VAL A 26 16.16 1.67 -9.65
N ARG A 27 16.44 1.67 -8.34
CA ARG A 27 16.74 0.46 -7.56
C ARG A 27 15.60 -0.54 -7.61
N CYS A 28 14.35 -0.09 -7.44
CA CYS A 28 13.17 -0.96 -7.54
C CYS A 28 13.02 -1.59 -8.92
N ILE A 29 13.17 -0.80 -9.99
CA ILE A 29 13.10 -1.30 -11.38
C ILE A 29 14.22 -2.31 -11.63
N ASP A 30 15.44 -2.03 -11.14
CA ASP A 30 16.58 -2.92 -11.29
C ASP A 30 16.41 -4.25 -10.53
N LEU A 31 15.81 -4.21 -9.34
CA LEU A 31 15.50 -5.40 -8.56
C LEU A 31 14.29 -6.18 -9.11
N ALA A 32 13.40 -5.51 -9.83
CA ALA A 32 12.22 -6.06 -10.48
C ALA A 32 12.45 -6.49 -11.94
N LYS A 33 13.71 -6.79 -12.34
CA LYS A 33 14.06 -7.19 -13.72
C LYS A 33 13.29 -8.41 -14.22
N ASP A 34 12.97 -9.34 -13.32
CA ASP A 34 12.17 -10.53 -13.64
C ASP A 34 10.65 -10.27 -13.56
N GLY A 35 10.25 -9.02 -13.34
CA GLY A 35 8.89 -8.57 -13.17
C GLY A 35 8.43 -8.48 -11.71
N ILE A 36 7.33 -7.75 -11.50
CA ILE A 36 6.64 -7.67 -10.21
C ILE A 36 5.48 -8.64 -10.24
N HIS A 37 5.49 -9.59 -9.29
CA HIS A 37 4.39 -10.55 -9.13
C HIS A 37 3.26 -9.98 -8.26
N ALA A 38 3.61 -9.16 -7.28
CA ALA A 38 2.67 -8.49 -6.39
C ALA A 38 3.30 -7.22 -5.81
N VAL A 39 2.47 -6.21 -5.54
CA VAL A 39 2.82 -5.00 -4.78
C VAL A 39 1.98 -5.00 -3.51
N LEU A 40 2.63 -4.96 -2.35
CA LEU A 40 1.95 -4.86 -1.07
C LEU A 40 1.88 -3.39 -0.66
N VAL A 41 0.68 -2.85 -0.49
CA VAL A 41 0.46 -1.51 0.06
C VAL A 41 -0.06 -1.68 1.47
N VAL A 42 0.73 -1.26 2.45
CA VAL A 42 0.48 -1.56 3.86
C VAL A 42 -0.07 -0.33 4.58
N PHE A 43 -1.22 -0.48 5.21
CA PHE A 43 -1.88 0.50 6.07
C PHE A 43 -1.98 -0.08 7.48
N SER A 44 -2.06 0.77 8.50
CA SER A 44 -2.34 0.32 9.87
C SER A 44 -3.70 0.82 10.29
N VAL A 45 -4.54 -0.05 10.87
CA VAL A 45 -5.85 0.37 11.38
C VAL A 45 -5.72 1.30 12.61
N ARG A 46 -4.54 1.30 13.26
CA ARG A 46 -4.17 2.22 14.35
C ARG A 46 -3.97 3.66 13.90
N THR A 47 -3.74 3.88 12.62
CA THR A 47 -3.43 5.20 12.05
C THR A 47 -4.57 5.67 11.17
N HIS A 48 -4.88 6.96 11.24
CA HIS A 48 -5.81 7.57 10.30
C HIS A 48 -5.20 7.67 8.92
N PHE A 49 -6.06 7.63 7.91
CA PHE A 49 -5.63 7.85 6.54
C PHE A 49 -5.09 9.27 6.36
N LEU A 50 -3.94 9.39 5.71
CA LEU A 50 -3.28 10.65 5.40
C LEU A 50 -3.34 10.91 3.90
N GLU A 51 -3.32 12.18 3.49
CA GLU A 51 -3.27 12.57 2.07
C GLU A 51 -2.08 11.93 1.34
N GLU A 52 -0.98 11.67 2.05
CA GLU A 52 0.22 11.01 1.54
C GLU A 52 -0.04 9.58 1.03
N GLU A 53 -1.02 8.88 1.59
CA GLU A 53 -1.33 7.50 1.18
C GLU A 53 -2.05 7.44 -0.16
N GLU A 54 -2.92 8.42 -0.44
CA GLU A 54 -3.51 8.59 -1.77
C GLU A 54 -2.42 8.95 -2.78
N ALA A 55 -1.50 9.85 -2.40
CA ALA A 55 -0.37 10.23 -3.24
C ALA A 55 0.55 9.04 -3.55
N ALA A 56 0.74 8.12 -2.61
CA ALA A 56 1.52 6.90 -2.80
C ALA A 56 0.91 5.99 -3.88
N LEU A 57 -0.40 5.74 -3.82
CA LEU A 57 -1.12 4.95 -4.83
C LEU A 57 -1.06 5.60 -6.22
N HIS A 58 -1.19 6.92 -6.29
CA HIS A 58 -1.04 7.67 -7.53
C HIS A 58 0.39 7.56 -8.09
N SER A 59 1.38 7.63 -7.22
CA SER A 59 2.81 7.53 -7.58
C SER A 59 3.13 6.15 -8.15
N LEU A 60 2.63 5.07 -7.53
CA LEU A 60 2.76 3.70 -8.06
C LEU A 60 2.20 3.58 -9.48
N ARG A 61 1.00 4.11 -9.73
CA ARG A 61 0.39 4.11 -11.07
C ARG A 61 1.19 4.92 -12.08
N THR A 62 1.79 6.03 -11.64
CA THR A 62 2.63 6.90 -12.48
C THR A 62 3.94 6.19 -12.87
N LEU A 63 4.56 5.48 -11.93
CA LEU A 63 5.86 4.83 -12.12
C LEU A 63 5.78 3.52 -12.91
N PHE A 64 4.81 2.67 -12.57
CA PHE A 64 4.69 1.31 -13.14
C PHE A 64 3.56 1.18 -14.16
N GLY A 65 2.83 2.28 -14.43
CA GLY A 65 1.68 2.32 -15.30
C GLY A 65 0.39 1.85 -14.63
N SER A 66 -0.77 2.20 -15.19
CA SER A 66 -2.08 1.94 -14.59
C SER A 66 -2.38 0.45 -14.33
N LYS A 67 -1.76 -0.47 -15.08
CA LYS A 67 -1.92 -1.92 -14.90
C LYS A 67 -1.32 -2.45 -13.58
N ILE A 68 -0.47 -1.69 -12.91
CA ILE A 68 0.13 -2.10 -11.63
C ILE A 68 -0.92 -2.37 -10.55
N ILE A 69 -2.09 -1.72 -10.66
CA ILE A 69 -3.24 -1.93 -9.77
C ILE A 69 -3.71 -3.41 -9.75
N ASN A 70 -3.55 -4.13 -10.86
CA ASN A 70 -3.94 -5.54 -10.97
C ASN A 70 -3.01 -6.48 -10.18
N TYR A 71 -1.85 -5.97 -9.75
CA TYR A 71 -0.86 -6.68 -8.95
C TYR A 71 -0.83 -6.17 -7.51
N MET A 72 -1.66 -5.18 -7.16
CA MET A 72 -1.69 -4.63 -5.80
C MET A 72 -2.54 -5.48 -4.87
N ILE A 73 -2.02 -5.69 -3.68
CA ILE A 73 -2.73 -6.22 -2.52
C ILE A 73 -2.59 -5.19 -1.42
N VAL A 74 -3.72 -4.76 -0.86
CA VAL A 74 -3.75 -3.81 0.24
C VAL A 74 -3.85 -4.58 1.54
N VAL A 75 -2.89 -4.37 2.42
CA VAL A 75 -2.77 -5.06 3.71
C VAL A 75 -3.01 -4.07 4.83
N PHE A 76 -4.00 -4.33 5.67
CA PHE A 76 -4.27 -3.59 6.89
C PHE A 76 -3.67 -4.33 8.07
N THR A 77 -2.66 -3.76 8.72
CA THR A 77 -2.09 -4.31 9.95
C THR A 77 -2.88 -3.85 11.17
N GLY A 78 -2.83 -4.62 12.25
CA GLY A 78 -3.64 -4.38 13.45
C GLY A 78 -5.00 -5.03 13.41
N GLY A 79 -5.18 -6.10 12.62
CA GLY A 79 -6.43 -6.85 12.56
C GLY A 79 -6.93 -7.36 13.92
N ASP A 80 -6.02 -7.57 14.89
CA ASP A 80 -6.33 -7.85 16.29
C ASP A 80 -7.24 -6.79 16.92
N GLU A 81 -7.08 -5.51 16.56
CA GLU A 81 -7.94 -4.44 17.06
C GLU A 81 -9.33 -4.46 16.45
N LEU A 82 -9.46 -4.88 15.20
CA LEU A 82 -10.78 -5.05 14.58
C LEU A 82 -11.53 -6.19 15.28
N GLU A 83 -10.85 -7.30 15.55
CA GLU A 83 -11.38 -8.44 16.30
C GLU A 83 -11.78 -8.06 17.74
N ASP A 84 -10.92 -7.36 18.48
CA ASP A 84 -11.18 -6.93 19.86
C ASP A 84 -12.39 -5.98 19.97
N ASN A 85 -12.72 -5.25 18.89
CA ASN A 85 -13.84 -4.31 18.83
C ASN A 85 -15.11 -4.91 18.17
N ASP A 86 -15.11 -6.21 17.82
CA ASP A 86 -16.17 -6.84 17.04
C ASP A 86 -16.48 -6.07 15.72
N GLU A 87 -15.46 -5.47 15.09
CA GLU A 87 -15.56 -4.64 13.87
C GLU A 87 -15.00 -5.40 12.65
N THR A 88 -15.67 -5.33 11.50
CA THR A 88 -15.12 -5.87 10.24
C THR A 88 -14.20 -4.85 9.56
N LEU A 89 -13.34 -5.31 8.63
CA LEU A 89 -12.54 -4.38 7.82
C LEU A 89 -13.45 -3.44 7.00
N GLU A 90 -14.58 -3.93 6.52
CA GLU A 90 -15.58 -3.15 5.80
C GLU A 90 -16.19 -2.04 6.67
N ASP A 91 -16.47 -2.32 7.95
CA ASP A 91 -17.00 -1.32 8.90
C ASP A 91 -15.96 -0.21 9.15
N TYR A 92 -14.71 -0.59 9.43
CA TYR A 92 -13.59 0.34 9.61
C TYR A 92 -13.43 1.25 8.39
N LEU A 93 -13.39 0.67 7.18
CA LEU A 93 -13.29 1.44 5.94
C LEU A 93 -14.52 2.34 5.73
N GLY A 94 -15.72 1.87 6.07
CA GLY A 94 -16.95 2.67 6.01
C GLY A 94 -16.84 3.96 6.83
N ARG A 95 -16.24 3.86 8.02
CA ARG A 95 -16.18 4.91 9.03
C ARG A 95 -15.02 5.90 8.80
N ASP A 96 -13.82 5.39 8.55
CA ASP A 96 -12.58 6.19 8.59
C ASP A 96 -11.91 6.40 7.23
N CYS A 97 -12.26 5.64 6.18
CA CYS A 97 -11.59 5.73 4.88
C CYS A 97 -12.07 6.94 4.03
N PRO A 98 -11.15 7.78 3.51
CA PRO A 98 -11.47 8.85 2.57
C PRO A 98 -12.14 8.34 1.28
N GLN A 99 -13.04 9.15 0.70
CA GLN A 99 -13.76 8.78 -0.52
C GLN A 99 -12.86 8.38 -1.71
N PRO A 100 -11.74 9.07 -2.00
CA PRO A 100 -10.84 8.66 -3.09
C PRO A 100 -10.24 7.26 -2.88
N LEU A 101 -9.88 6.95 -1.63
CA LEU A 101 -9.32 5.65 -1.26
C LEU A 101 -10.40 4.55 -1.29
N LYS A 102 -11.63 4.84 -0.84
CA LYS A 102 -12.77 3.91 -0.95
C LYS A 102 -12.99 3.42 -2.38
N VAL A 103 -12.97 4.36 -3.34
CA VAL A 103 -13.13 4.02 -4.77
C VAL A 103 -11.97 3.15 -5.26
N THR A 104 -10.74 3.44 -4.82
CA THR A 104 -9.56 2.66 -5.20
C THR A 104 -9.61 1.24 -4.61
N PHE A 105 -9.89 1.13 -3.31
CA PHE A 105 -9.95 -0.13 -2.58
C PHE A 105 -11.06 -1.06 -3.05
N ALA A 106 -12.20 -0.52 -3.52
CA ALA A 106 -13.29 -1.32 -4.09
C ALA A 106 -12.87 -2.18 -5.31
N SER A 107 -11.72 -1.88 -5.93
CA SER A 107 -11.18 -2.61 -7.08
C SER A 107 -9.98 -3.51 -6.74
N LEU A 108 -9.62 -3.61 -5.45
CA LEU A 108 -8.41 -4.27 -4.98
C LEU A 108 -8.74 -5.43 -4.04
N TYR A 109 -7.78 -6.35 -3.92
CA TYR A 109 -7.79 -7.33 -2.85
C TYR A 109 -7.32 -6.65 -1.56
N LEU A 110 -8.18 -6.72 -0.54
CA LEU A 110 -7.97 -6.16 0.79
C LEU A 110 -7.87 -7.31 1.79
N CYS A 111 -6.92 -7.25 2.72
CA CYS A 111 -6.90 -8.16 3.87
C CYS A 111 -6.47 -7.42 5.14
N ALA A 112 -6.99 -7.85 6.27
CA ALA A 112 -6.52 -7.43 7.59
C ALA A 112 -5.65 -8.54 8.20
N VAL A 113 -4.54 -8.17 8.83
CA VAL A 113 -3.62 -9.07 9.52
C VAL A 113 -3.38 -8.57 10.94
N GLY A 114 -3.58 -9.45 11.91
CA GLY A 114 -3.24 -9.18 13.32
C GLY A 114 -1.74 -9.28 13.58
N TYR A 115 -1.29 -8.71 14.70
CA TYR A 115 0.09 -8.83 15.17
C TYR A 115 0.34 -10.05 16.08
N THR A 116 -0.72 -10.77 16.47
CA THR A 116 -0.72 -11.83 17.48
C THR A 116 -1.32 -13.12 16.97
#